data_AF-A0A8T5JC83-F1
#
_entry.id   AF-A0A8T5JC83-F1
#
_cell.length_a   1.000
_cell.length_b   1.000
_cell.length_c   1.000
_cell.angle_alpha   90.00
_cell.angle_beta   90.00
_cell.angle_gamma   90.00
#
_symmetry.space_group_name_H-M   'P 1'
#
loop_
_entity.id
_entity.type
_entity.pdbx_description
1 polymer ?
#
loop_
_entity_poly.entity_id
_entity_poly.type
_entity_poly.pdbx_seq_one_letter_code
_entity_poly.pdbx_strand_id
1 'polypeptide(L)'
;MGFVNALHYWKAIFERKMKPLCIHTEAVMVDEVWEIIKQKSKEGKIHIWNIMTPENYEYFKSSFNVKLSKEELSAKMKERYLWMKNHGEKLELHIHFSIIMNMSLVEQEKLIKNSIDWMKNELEVTPKEIVCGWWCFNEDTLKLLKKYNLKLVKFRDYNSEHDYEWVFNPKL
;
A
#
# COMPACT_ATOMS: atom_id res chain seq x y z
N MET A 1 24.57 -16.95 29.53
CA MET A 1 23.30 -16.72 28.79
C MET A 1 23.27 -15.43 27.96
N GLY A 2 24.30 -14.57 27.96
CA GLY A 2 24.27 -13.28 27.21
C GLY A 2 24.65 -13.32 25.72
N PHE A 3 25.45 -14.30 25.28
CA PHE A 3 25.95 -14.36 23.89
C PHE A 3 24.89 -14.82 22.86
N VAL A 4 23.97 -15.70 23.26
CA VAL A 4 22.92 -16.23 22.36
C VAL A 4 21.88 -15.15 22.03
N ASN A 5 21.57 -14.25 22.98
CA ASN A 5 20.64 -13.14 22.75
C ASN A 5 21.22 -12.05 21.86
N ALA A 6 22.52 -11.75 21.98
CA ALA A 6 23.18 -10.80 21.10
C ALA A 6 23.19 -11.30 19.64
N LEU A 7 23.53 -12.58 19.41
CA LEU A 7 23.57 -13.13 18.05
C LEU A 7 22.19 -13.14 17.37
N HIS A 8 21.12 -13.47 18.12
CA HIS A 8 19.74 -13.40 17.61
C HIS A 8 19.31 -11.96 17.32
N TYR A 9 19.70 -11.01 18.17
CA TYR A 9 19.42 -9.59 17.97
C TYR A 9 20.13 -9.03 16.72
N TRP A 10 21.42 -9.33 16.55
CA TRP A 10 22.18 -8.93 15.36
C TRP A 10 21.66 -9.59 14.09
N LYS A 11 21.28 -10.87 14.14
CA LYS A 11 20.65 -11.58 13.02
C LYS A 11 19.30 -10.96 12.66
N ALA A 12 18.45 -10.63 13.63
CA ALA A 12 17.17 -9.97 13.39
C ALA A 12 17.33 -8.55 12.82
N ILE A 13 18.33 -7.78 13.26
CA ILE A 13 18.66 -6.46 12.70
C ILE A 13 19.18 -6.59 11.27
N PHE A 14 20.07 -7.55 11.01
CA PHE A 14 20.65 -7.77 9.69
C PHE A 14 19.59 -8.27 8.71
N GLU A 15 18.73 -9.20 9.12
CA GLU A 15 17.58 -9.67 8.34
C GLU A 15 16.57 -8.55 8.07
N ARG A 16 16.34 -7.63 9.02
CA ARG A 16 15.55 -6.42 8.78
C ARG A 16 16.19 -5.50 7.75
N LYS A 17 17.50 -5.25 7.82
CA LYS A 17 18.21 -4.37 6.87
C LYS A 17 18.25 -4.90 5.43
N MET A 18 18.02 -6.19 5.23
CA MET A 18 18.03 -6.85 3.92
C MET A 18 16.64 -6.97 3.27
N LYS A 19 15.55 -6.69 4.01
CA LYS A 19 14.20 -6.75 3.45
C LYS A 19 13.92 -5.51 2.61
N PRO A 20 13.24 -5.64 1.47
CA PRO A 20 12.77 -4.49 0.72
C PRO A 20 11.87 -3.64 1.62
N LEU A 21 12.10 -2.33 1.60
CA LEU A 21 11.20 -1.36 2.19
C LEU A 21 9.99 -1.23 1.26
N CYS A 22 8.81 -1.58 1.77
CA CYS A 22 7.57 -1.42 1.05
C CYS A 22 6.72 -0.40 1.78
N ILE A 23 6.27 0.63 1.07
CA ILE A 23 5.44 1.68 1.66
C ILE A 23 3.98 1.38 1.41
N HIS A 24 3.17 1.49 2.46
CA HIS A 24 1.73 1.50 2.37
C HIS A 24 1.27 2.92 2.08
N THR A 25 0.67 3.09 0.92
CA THR A 25 0.25 4.40 0.45
C THR A 25 -1.21 4.63 0.77
N GLU A 26 -1.49 5.42 1.80
CA GLU A 26 -2.84 5.70 2.29
C GLU A 26 -3.17 7.19 2.34
N ALA A 27 -2.15 8.05 2.36
CA ALA A 27 -2.28 9.50 2.48
C ALA A 27 -1.65 10.27 1.31
N VAL A 28 -1.34 9.59 0.20
CA VAL A 28 -0.76 10.21 -1.00
C VAL A 28 -1.58 11.36 -1.58
N MET A 29 -2.87 11.50 -1.25
CA MET A 29 -3.69 12.65 -1.67
C MET A 29 -3.50 13.91 -0.81
N VAL A 30 -2.85 13.79 0.35
CA VAL A 30 -2.48 14.89 1.24
C VAL A 30 -1.23 15.55 0.69
N ASP A 31 -1.25 16.88 0.55
CA ASP A 31 -0.17 17.61 -0.13
C ASP A 31 1.14 17.56 0.65
N GLU A 32 1.09 17.64 1.97
CA GLU A 32 2.26 17.55 2.85
C GLU A 32 2.95 16.18 2.75
N VAL A 33 2.17 15.10 2.76
CA VAL A 33 2.66 13.72 2.56
C VAL A 33 3.31 13.59 1.18
N TRP A 34 2.70 14.19 0.16
CA TRP A 34 3.22 14.13 -1.21
C TRP A 34 4.58 14.80 -1.38
N GLU A 35 4.81 15.94 -0.74
CA GLU A 35 6.14 16.57 -0.76
C GLU A 35 7.21 15.67 -0.13
N ILE A 36 6.86 14.97 0.95
CA ILE A 36 7.75 14.00 1.60
C ILE A 36 8.02 12.79 0.68
N ILE A 37 6.98 12.24 0.04
CA ILE A 37 7.12 11.14 -0.94
C ILE A 37 8.13 11.52 -2.03
N LYS A 38 8.00 12.72 -2.62
CA LYS A 38 8.94 13.18 -3.65
C LYS A 38 10.37 13.30 -3.12
N GLN A 39 10.56 13.73 -1.88
CA GLN A 39 11.89 13.78 -1.25
C GLN A 39 12.46 12.38 -1.07
N LYS A 40 11.70 11.46 -0.46
CA LYS A 40 12.15 10.09 -0.17
C LYS A 40 12.43 9.29 -1.44
N SER A 41 11.64 9.48 -2.51
CA SER A 41 11.89 8.86 -3.82
C SER A 41 13.25 9.28 -4.41
N LYS A 42 13.61 10.58 -4.30
CA LYS A 42 14.92 11.09 -4.73
C LYS A 42 16.11 10.52 -3.94
N GLU A 43 15.89 10.08 -2.71
CA GLU A 43 16.93 9.42 -1.91
C GLU A 43 17.20 7.97 -2.37
N GLY A 44 16.36 7.40 -3.23
CA GLY A 44 16.55 6.09 -3.85
C GLY A 44 16.41 4.89 -2.90
N LYS A 45 15.83 5.08 -1.72
CA LYS A 45 15.69 4.04 -0.68
C LYS A 45 14.40 3.22 -0.77
N ILE A 46 13.42 3.70 -1.54
CA ILE A 46 12.12 3.06 -1.71
C ILE A 46 12.05 2.54 -3.14
N HIS A 47 11.54 1.32 -3.29
CA HIS A 47 11.40 0.70 -4.61
C HIS A 47 10.01 0.12 -4.85
N ILE A 48 9.21 -0.11 -3.80
CA ILE A 48 7.88 -0.71 -3.90
C ILE A 48 6.89 0.09 -3.07
N TRP A 49 5.82 0.52 -3.72
CA TRP A 49 4.69 1.20 -3.12
C TRP A 49 3.45 0.34 -3.29
N ASN A 50 2.86 -0.06 -2.17
CA ASN A 50 1.56 -0.72 -2.15
C ASN A 50 0.50 0.38 -2.13
N ILE A 51 -0.10 0.64 -3.29
CA ILE A 51 -1.00 1.75 -3.50
C ILE A 51 -2.46 1.37 -3.33
N MET A 52 -3.20 2.19 -2.60
CA MET A 52 -4.65 2.16 -2.62
C MET A 52 -5.17 2.86 -3.86
N THR A 53 -6.36 2.48 -4.30
CA THR A 53 -7.05 3.12 -5.44
C THR A 53 -8.26 3.91 -4.95
N PRO A 54 -8.86 4.77 -5.80
CA PRO A 54 -10.10 5.48 -5.46
C PRO A 54 -11.26 4.57 -5.10
N GLU A 55 -11.19 3.26 -5.37
CA GLU A 55 -12.22 2.30 -4.94
C GLU A 55 -12.31 2.17 -3.41
N ASN A 56 -11.26 2.54 -2.68
CA ASN A 56 -11.28 2.68 -1.22
C ASN A 56 -11.81 4.06 -0.74
N TYR A 57 -12.63 4.76 -1.53
CA TYR A 57 -13.12 6.11 -1.26
C TYR A 57 -13.64 6.33 0.18
N GLU A 58 -14.47 5.42 0.70
CA GLU A 58 -15.04 5.54 2.05
C GLU A 58 -13.98 5.43 3.16
N TYR A 59 -12.89 4.69 2.91
CA TYR A 59 -11.75 4.66 3.82
C TYR A 59 -11.05 6.01 3.86
N PHE A 60 -10.80 6.64 2.71
CA PHE A 60 -10.15 7.95 2.68
C PHE A 60 -10.99 9.05 3.32
N LYS A 61 -12.32 9.00 3.13
CA LYS A 61 -13.25 9.92 3.81
C LYS A 61 -13.21 9.76 5.33
N SER A 62 -13.21 8.54 5.83
CA SER A 62 -13.26 8.27 7.27
C SER A 62 -11.92 8.44 7.98
N SER A 63 -10.84 7.91 7.40
CA SER A 63 -9.51 7.87 8.03
C SER A 63 -8.68 9.13 7.79
N PHE A 64 -8.87 9.81 6.65
CA PHE A 64 -8.07 10.98 6.25
C PHE A 64 -8.91 12.25 6.04
N ASN A 65 -10.21 12.21 6.37
CA ASN A 65 -11.13 13.34 6.25
C ASN A 65 -11.11 13.99 4.85
N VAL A 66 -10.97 13.17 3.81
CA VAL A 66 -10.96 13.61 2.41
C VAL A 66 -12.33 14.18 2.05
N LYS A 67 -12.36 15.42 1.57
CA LYS A 67 -13.57 16.13 1.12
C LYS A 67 -13.75 16.18 -0.39
N LEU A 68 -12.76 15.66 -1.13
CA LEU A 68 -12.79 15.57 -2.59
C LEU A 68 -13.87 14.59 -3.03
N SER A 69 -14.45 14.80 -4.22
CA SER A 69 -15.24 13.77 -4.89
C SER A 69 -14.39 12.55 -5.23
N LYS A 70 -15.03 11.43 -5.58
CA LYS A 70 -14.30 10.21 -6.00
C LYS A 70 -13.52 10.48 -7.29
N GLU A 71 -14.07 11.29 -8.18
CA GLU A 71 -13.44 11.69 -9.45
C GLU A 71 -12.22 12.58 -9.22
N GLU A 72 -12.32 13.57 -8.33
CA GLU A 72 -11.22 14.45 -7.94
C GLU A 72 -10.11 13.68 -7.25
N LEU A 73 -10.47 12.78 -6.33
CA LEU A 73 -9.53 11.88 -5.68
C LEU A 73 -8.81 11.00 -6.72
N SER A 74 -9.56 10.44 -7.67
CA SER A 74 -9.01 9.63 -8.76
C SER A 74 -8.01 10.40 -9.61
N ALA A 75 -8.35 11.62 -10.03
CA ALA A 75 -7.45 12.46 -10.80
C ALA A 75 -6.16 12.77 -10.02
N LYS A 76 -6.28 13.13 -8.74
CA LYS A 76 -5.14 13.47 -7.88
C LYS A 76 -4.23 12.27 -7.62
N MET A 77 -4.80 11.09 -7.36
CA MET A 77 -4.04 9.85 -7.18
C MET A 77 -3.35 9.43 -8.48
N LYS A 78 -4.05 9.52 -9.62
CA LYS A 78 -3.47 9.23 -10.94
C LYS A 78 -2.24 10.07 -11.22
N GLU A 79 -2.31 11.38 -11.03
CA GLU A 79 -1.19 12.30 -11.23
C GLU A 79 0.05 11.85 -10.42
N ARG A 80 -0.14 11.58 -9.13
CA ARG A 80 0.95 11.24 -8.19
C ARG A 80 1.54 9.87 -8.47
N TYR A 81 0.70 8.89 -8.76
CA TYR A 81 1.17 7.54 -9.08
C TYR A 81 1.88 7.47 -10.43
N LEU A 82 1.43 8.23 -11.44
CA LEU A 82 2.17 8.36 -12.70
C LEU A 82 3.53 9.02 -12.48
N TRP A 83 3.62 10.03 -11.62
CA TRP A 83 4.91 10.62 -11.24
C TRP A 83 5.83 9.57 -10.61
N MET A 84 5.34 8.78 -9.65
CA MET A 84 6.13 7.74 -8.98
C MET A 84 6.62 6.68 -9.99
N LYS A 85 5.72 6.15 -10.83
CA LYS A 85 6.06 5.21 -11.91
C LYS A 85 7.16 5.78 -12.82
N ASN A 86 7.05 7.06 -13.21
CA ASN A 86 8.03 7.72 -14.07
C ASN A 86 9.39 7.98 -13.38
N HIS A 87 9.46 7.87 -12.06
CA HIS A 87 10.69 7.94 -11.27
C HIS A 87 11.27 6.55 -10.94
N GLY A 88 10.79 5.50 -11.60
CA GLY A 88 11.31 4.15 -11.45
C GLY A 88 10.75 3.38 -10.25
N GLU A 89 9.74 3.93 -9.58
CA GLU A 89 9.07 3.29 -8.45
C GLU A 89 8.14 2.17 -8.94
N LYS A 90 8.15 1.03 -8.25
CA LYS A 90 7.22 -0.07 -8.52
C LYS A 90 5.92 0.15 -7.76
N LEU A 91 4.78 0.02 -8.44
CA LEU A 91 3.45 0.12 -7.84
C LEU A 91 2.82 -1.27 -7.75
N GLU A 92 2.36 -1.64 -6.57
CA GLU A 92 1.63 -2.89 -6.27
C GLU A 92 0.33 -2.55 -5.51
N LEU A 93 -0.56 -3.51 -5.34
CA LEU A 93 -1.91 -3.23 -4.85
C LEU A 93 -1.98 -3.20 -3.32
N HIS A 94 -2.66 -2.20 -2.77
CA HIS A 94 -3.08 -2.15 -1.37
C HIS A 94 -4.59 -2.01 -1.29
N ILE A 95 -5.26 -2.88 -0.53
CA ILE A 95 -6.72 -2.81 -0.35
C ILE A 95 -7.08 -2.94 1.13
N HIS A 96 -7.96 -2.04 1.58
CA HIS A 96 -8.69 -2.18 2.84
C HIS A 96 -10.10 -2.70 2.52
N PHE A 97 -10.42 -3.94 2.89
CA PHE A 97 -11.71 -4.55 2.54
C PHE A 97 -12.88 -3.96 3.33
N SER A 98 -12.71 -3.75 4.63
CA SER A 98 -13.71 -3.10 5.47
C SER A 98 -13.10 -2.78 6.83
N ILE A 99 -13.64 -1.74 7.46
CA ILE A 99 -13.38 -1.43 8.88
C ILE A 99 -14.07 -2.48 9.79
N ILE A 100 -15.15 -3.12 9.29
CA ILE A 100 -15.95 -4.13 9.99
C ILE A 100 -15.84 -5.49 9.27
N MET A 101 -15.56 -6.57 10.01
CA MET A 101 -15.28 -7.93 9.49
C MET A 101 -16.49 -8.66 8.84
N ASN A 102 -17.13 -8.10 7.82
CA ASN A 102 -18.30 -8.71 7.20
C ASN A 102 -18.54 -8.37 5.72
N MET A 103 -17.53 -7.86 5.00
CA MET A 103 -17.68 -7.61 3.55
C MET A 103 -17.95 -8.92 2.80
N SER A 104 -19.01 -8.95 1.99
CA SER A 104 -19.38 -10.13 1.22
C SER A 104 -18.37 -10.45 0.12
N LEU A 105 -18.32 -11.71 -0.34
CA LEU A 105 -17.45 -12.14 -1.46
C LEU A 105 -17.64 -11.26 -2.71
N VAL A 106 -18.89 -10.89 -3.03
CA VAL A 106 -19.23 -10.08 -4.20
C VAL A 106 -18.65 -8.67 -4.09
N GLU A 107 -18.73 -8.07 -2.90
CA GLU A 107 -18.18 -6.74 -2.64
C GLU A 107 -16.64 -6.76 -2.64
N GLN A 108 -16.03 -7.79 -2.04
CA GLN A 108 -14.58 -8.00 -2.11
C GLN A 108 -14.10 -8.15 -3.55
N GLU A 109 -14.81 -8.96 -4.35
CA GLU A 109 -14.48 -9.15 -5.76
C GLU A 109 -14.57 -7.85 -6.55
N LYS A 110 -15.67 -7.09 -6.34
CA LYS A 110 -15.86 -5.79 -6.99
C LYS A 110 -14.72 -4.83 -6.65
N LEU A 111 -14.34 -4.73 -5.38
CA LEU A 111 -13.25 -3.86 -4.93
C LEU A 111 -11.90 -4.25 -5.54
N ILE A 112 -11.55 -5.54 -5.52
CA ILE A 112 -10.30 -6.06 -6.11
C ILE A 112 -10.30 -5.79 -7.62
N LYS A 113 -11.34 -6.22 -8.33
CA LYS A 113 -11.44 -6.10 -9.78
C LYS A 113 -11.35 -4.64 -10.21
N ASN A 114 -12.15 -3.76 -9.60
CA ASN A 114 -12.16 -2.35 -9.96
C ASN A 114 -10.82 -1.67 -9.67
N SER A 115 -10.14 -2.06 -8.59
CA SER A 115 -8.81 -1.51 -8.28
C SER A 115 -7.77 -1.94 -9.32
N ILE A 116 -7.77 -3.21 -9.73
CA ILE A 116 -6.89 -3.71 -10.80
C ILE A 116 -7.20 -3.00 -12.12
N ASP A 117 -8.49 -2.89 -12.48
CA ASP A 117 -8.92 -2.23 -13.71
C ASP A 117 -8.50 -0.76 -13.72
N TRP A 118 -8.66 -0.04 -12.60
CA TRP A 118 -8.23 1.34 -12.47
C TRP A 118 -6.71 1.48 -12.64
N MET A 119 -5.90 0.66 -11.96
CA MET A 119 -4.44 0.68 -12.13
C MET A 119 -4.03 0.39 -13.58
N LYS A 120 -4.70 -0.57 -14.24
CA LYS A 120 -4.41 -0.92 -15.62
C LYS A 120 -4.77 0.18 -16.59
N ASN A 121 -5.94 0.79 -16.44
CA ASN A 121 -6.46 1.77 -17.39
C ASN A 121 -5.86 3.17 -17.18
N GLU A 122 -5.65 3.57 -15.92
CA GLU A 122 -5.20 4.92 -15.59
C GLU A 122 -3.68 5.04 -15.45
N LEU A 123 -3.01 3.96 -15.04
CA LEU A 123 -1.55 3.95 -14.79
C LEU A 123 -0.78 3.05 -15.75
N GLU A 124 -1.46 2.22 -16.55
CA GLU A 124 -0.85 1.14 -17.34
C GLU A 124 -0.02 0.18 -16.47
N VAL A 125 -0.49 -0.07 -15.23
CA VAL A 125 0.16 -0.98 -14.28
C VAL A 125 -0.74 -2.19 -14.06
N THR A 126 -0.16 -3.39 -14.18
CA THR A 126 -0.82 -4.63 -13.75
C THR A 126 -0.16 -5.10 -12.45
N PRO A 127 -0.81 -4.96 -11.29
CA PRO A 127 -0.25 -5.42 -10.03
C PRO A 127 -0.11 -6.95 -10.03
N LYS A 128 0.93 -7.44 -9.38
CA LYS A 128 1.21 -8.88 -9.16
C LYS A 128 1.11 -9.26 -7.70
N GLU A 129 1.32 -8.28 -6.83
CA GLU A 129 1.32 -8.43 -5.39
C GLU A 129 0.20 -7.58 -4.79
N ILE A 130 -0.34 -8.07 -3.67
CA ILE A 130 -1.32 -7.36 -2.87
C ILE A 130 -0.94 -7.38 -1.41
N VAL A 131 -1.10 -6.24 -0.75
CA VAL A 131 -1.14 -6.13 0.70
C VAL A 131 -2.54 -5.74 1.14
N CYS A 132 -3.10 -6.51 2.07
CA CYS A 132 -4.38 -6.18 2.68
C CYS A 132 -4.16 -5.29 3.90
N GLY A 133 -4.83 -4.14 3.94
CA GLY A 133 -4.93 -3.29 5.12
C GLY A 133 -5.91 -3.88 6.13
N TRP A 134 -5.51 -3.89 7.39
CA TRP A 134 -6.24 -4.46 8.53
C TRP A 134 -6.53 -5.98 8.41
N TRP A 135 -6.84 -6.60 9.55
CA TRP A 135 -6.81 -8.06 9.81
C TRP A 135 -7.90 -8.90 9.12
N CYS A 136 -8.44 -8.43 8.00
CA CYS A 136 -9.67 -8.97 7.42
C CYS A 136 -9.43 -9.56 6.04
N PHE A 137 -8.54 -10.55 5.92
CA PHE A 137 -8.53 -11.46 4.77
C PHE A 137 -9.06 -12.82 5.22
N ASN A 138 -10.05 -13.34 4.51
CA ASN A 138 -10.67 -14.64 4.80
C ASN A 138 -10.43 -15.62 3.64
N GLU A 139 -11.00 -16.82 3.71
CA GLU A 139 -10.86 -17.81 2.64
C GLU A 139 -11.39 -17.32 1.29
N ASP A 140 -12.43 -16.47 1.31
CA ASP A 140 -13.00 -15.87 0.11
C ASP A 140 -12.02 -14.89 -0.54
N THR A 141 -11.36 -14.04 0.25
CA THR A 141 -10.27 -13.21 -0.24
C THR A 141 -9.20 -14.06 -0.92
N LEU A 142 -8.75 -15.17 -0.29
CA LEU A 142 -7.72 -16.04 -0.86
C LEU A 142 -8.15 -16.70 -2.18
N LYS A 143 -9.42 -17.08 -2.33
CA LYS A 143 -9.97 -17.58 -3.61
C LYS A 143 -9.90 -16.51 -4.69
N LEU A 144 -10.28 -15.27 -4.36
CA LEU A 144 -10.22 -14.14 -5.29
C LEU A 144 -8.78 -13.81 -5.69
N LEU A 145 -7.82 -13.83 -4.75
CA LEU A 145 -6.41 -13.58 -5.09
C LEU A 145 -5.88 -14.59 -6.12
N LYS A 146 -6.24 -15.87 -5.99
CA LYS A 146 -5.92 -16.89 -7.00
C LYS A 146 -6.58 -16.58 -8.35
N LYS A 147 -7.87 -16.21 -8.33
CA LYS A 147 -8.63 -15.84 -9.54
C LYS A 147 -7.98 -14.69 -10.32
N TYR A 148 -7.48 -13.68 -9.61
CA TYR A 148 -6.83 -12.51 -10.21
C TYR A 148 -5.29 -12.64 -10.33
N ASN A 149 -4.74 -13.82 -10.06
CA ASN A 149 -3.30 -14.08 -10.09
C ASN A 149 -2.47 -13.10 -9.24
N LEU A 150 -3.00 -12.70 -8.09
CA LEU A 150 -2.35 -11.83 -7.12
C LEU A 150 -1.69 -12.67 -6.01
N LYS A 151 -0.44 -12.34 -5.70
CA LYS A 151 0.29 -12.90 -4.57
C LYS A 151 0.07 -12.04 -3.32
N LEU A 152 -0.47 -12.64 -2.27
CA LEU A 152 -0.56 -11.99 -0.96
C LEU A 152 0.85 -11.82 -0.37
N VAL A 153 1.23 -10.58 -0.08
CA VAL A 153 2.45 -10.25 0.67
C VAL A 153 2.09 -10.14 2.15
N LYS A 154 2.73 -10.95 3.00
CA LYS A 154 2.44 -10.95 4.43
C LYS A 154 3.31 -9.91 5.12
N PHE A 155 2.80 -9.28 6.17
CA PHE A 155 3.51 -8.25 6.96
C PHE A 155 4.93 -8.67 7.39
N ARG A 156 5.16 -9.97 7.65
CA ARG A 156 6.47 -10.49 8.05
C ARG A 156 7.52 -10.48 6.91
N ASP A 157 7.09 -10.34 5.66
CA ASP A 157 7.94 -10.54 4.47
C ASP A 157 8.62 -9.23 4.02
N TYR A 158 8.29 -8.07 4.60
CA TYR A 158 8.83 -6.76 4.25
C TYR A 158 8.97 -5.85 5.48
N ASN A 159 9.68 -4.74 5.33
CA ASN A 159 9.59 -3.64 6.29
C ASN A 159 8.45 -2.72 5.84
N SER A 160 7.39 -2.65 6.65
CA SER A 160 6.23 -1.82 6.39
C SER A 160 6.40 -0.45 7.04
N GLU A 161 6.25 0.59 6.25
CA GLU A 161 6.01 1.96 6.72
C GLU A 161 4.74 2.47 6.03
N HIS A 162 4.01 3.38 6.68
CA HIS A 162 2.90 4.07 6.04
C HIS A 162 3.30 5.50 5.69
N ASP A 163 2.86 5.99 4.53
CA ASP A 163 3.19 7.34 4.05
C ASP A 163 2.74 8.45 5.02
N TYR A 164 1.63 8.24 5.74
CA TYR A 164 1.15 9.19 6.76
C TYR A 164 2.03 9.26 8.00
N GLU A 165 2.80 8.22 8.34
CA GLU A 165 3.66 8.20 9.54
C GLU A 165 4.75 9.26 9.44
N TRP A 166 5.16 9.65 8.23
CA TRP A 166 6.17 10.67 8.02
C TRP A 166 5.72 12.09 8.37
N VAL A 167 4.41 12.35 8.39
CA VAL A 167 3.87 13.63 8.86
C VAL A 167 3.82 13.67 10.38
N PHE A 168 3.40 12.57 11.02
CA PHE A 168 3.32 12.49 12.49
C PHE A 168 4.68 12.26 13.17
N ASN A 169 5.65 11.71 12.44
CA ASN A 169 7.00 11.45 12.93
C ASN A 169 8.05 11.76 11.84
N PRO A 170 8.40 13.04 11.62
CA PRO A 170 9.31 13.47 10.56
C PRO A 170 10.78 13.04 10.75
N LYS A 171 11.09 12.26 11.81
CA LYS A 171 12.42 11.70 12.06
C LYS A 171 12.62 10.30 11.43
N LEU A 172 11.58 9.70 10.86
CA LEU A 172 11.63 8.49 10.02
C LEU A 172 11.99 8.87 8.58
#